data_AF-A0A258C5B0-F1
#
_entry.id   AF-A0A258C5B0-F1
#
_cell.length_a   1.000
_cell.length_b   1.000
_cell.length_c   1.000
_cell.angle_alpha   90.00
_cell.angle_beta   90.00
_cell.angle_gamma   90.00
#
_symmetry.space_group_name_H-M   'P 1'
#
loop_
_entity.id
_entity.type
_entity.pdbx_description
1 polymer ?
#
loop_
_entity_poly.entity_id
_entity_poly.type
_entity_poly.pdbx_seq_one_letter_code
_entity_poly.pdbx_strand_id
1 'polypeptide(L)'
;PRGLVSTKGNKDGLYKQVVPEIGQVDYELLWDIPNNRGYLELVAIMQKFVDQSISTNTNYDPARFADGRVPVQVLLQDLALAYKLGIKTLYYHNTRDGSDTSEDDGCAGGACKL
;
A
#
# COMPACT_ATOMS: atom_id res chain seq x y z
N PRO A 1 3.53 -6.16 4.33
CA PRO A 1 3.84 -6.57 2.92
C PRO A 1 2.54 -6.67 2.11
N ARG A 2 2.53 -6.54 0.77
CA ARG A 2 1.27 -6.70 0.00
C ARG A 2 0.76 -8.14 -0.05
N GLY A 3 1.68 -9.09 -0.11
CA GLY A 3 1.42 -10.53 0.00
C GLY A 3 2.67 -11.24 0.51
N LEU A 4 2.55 -12.52 0.84
CA LEU A 4 3.68 -13.35 1.33
C LEU A 4 4.71 -13.66 0.23
N VAL A 5 4.27 -13.62 -1.03
CA VAL A 5 5.13 -13.75 -2.21
C VAL A 5 4.87 -12.54 -3.10
N SER A 6 5.94 -11.85 -3.49
CA SER A 6 5.91 -10.77 -4.46
C SER A 6 6.49 -11.23 -5.79
N THR A 7 5.76 -11.04 -6.88
CA THR A 7 6.27 -11.27 -8.24
C THR A 7 6.89 -9.97 -8.76
N LYS A 8 8.09 -10.06 -9.32
CA LYS A 8 8.80 -8.93 -9.95
C LYS A 8 9.32 -9.38 -11.31
N GLY A 9 9.06 -8.61 -12.36
CA GLY A 9 9.67 -8.81 -13.67
C GLY A 9 11.00 -8.06 -13.79
N ASN A 10 11.95 -8.64 -14.51
CA ASN A 10 13.08 -7.94 -15.10
C ASN A 10 13.28 -8.41 -16.55
N LYS A 11 14.32 -7.93 -17.22
CA LYS A 11 14.67 -8.30 -18.61
C LYS A 11 14.92 -9.80 -18.83
N ASP A 12 15.32 -10.52 -17.79
CA ASP A 12 15.71 -11.93 -17.79
C ASP A 12 14.55 -12.86 -17.34
N GLY A 13 13.42 -12.30 -16.89
CA GLY A 13 12.19 -13.04 -16.58
C GLY A 13 11.43 -12.57 -15.34
N LEU A 14 10.46 -13.39 -14.91
CA LEU A 14 9.69 -13.20 -13.69
C LEU A 14 10.37 -13.88 -12.50
N TYR A 15 10.49 -13.15 -11.39
CA TYR A 15 11.08 -13.64 -10.14
C TYR A 15 10.06 -13.55 -9.02
N LYS A 16 10.01 -14.59 -8.19
CA LYS A 16 9.18 -14.64 -7.00
C LYS A 16 10.04 -14.43 -5.77
N GLN A 17 9.75 -13.39 -5.00
CA GLN A 17 10.42 -13.06 -3.75
C GLN A 17 9.48 -13.36 -2.59
N VAL A 18 9.89 -14.27 -1.70
CA VAL A 18 9.13 -14.59 -0.48
C VAL A 18 9.53 -13.63 0.65
N VAL A 19 8.59 -13.32 1.54
CA VAL A 19 8.90 -12.58 2.77
C VAL A 19 9.87 -13.37 3.66
N PRO A 20 10.77 -12.69 4.41
CA PRO A 20 11.68 -13.37 5.35
C PRO A 20 10.93 -14.18 6.40
N GLU A 21 11.53 -15.29 6.87
CA GLU A 21 11.03 -16.07 8.02
C GLU A 21 9.56 -16.53 7.87
N ILE A 22 9.14 -16.83 6.64
CA ILE A 22 7.78 -17.29 6.35
C ILE A 22 7.42 -18.53 7.20
N GLY A 23 6.27 -18.48 7.87
CA GLY A 23 5.78 -19.55 8.74
C GLY A 23 6.37 -19.56 10.15
N GLN A 24 7.30 -18.65 10.47
CA GLN A 24 7.85 -18.48 11.83
C GLN A 24 7.35 -17.20 12.50
N VAL A 25 6.98 -16.19 11.71
CA VAL A 25 6.46 -14.91 12.18
C VAL A 25 5.12 -14.58 11.55
N ASP A 26 4.27 -13.90 12.31
CA ASP A 26 2.97 -13.43 11.85
C ASP A 26 3.10 -12.06 11.17
N TYR A 27 2.78 -12.00 9.88
CA TYR A 27 2.78 -10.76 9.11
C TYR A 27 1.38 -10.13 9.07
N GLU A 28 1.31 -8.82 9.31
CA GLU A 28 0.17 -8.01 8.90
C GLU A 28 0.35 -7.60 7.43
N LEU A 29 -0.53 -8.08 6.54
CA LEU A 29 -0.49 -7.70 5.13
C LEU A 29 -1.19 -6.36 4.91
N LEU A 30 -0.79 -5.64 3.86
CA LEU A 30 -1.25 -4.29 3.56
C LEU A 30 -2.78 -4.19 3.51
N TRP A 31 -3.41 -5.17 2.85
CA TRP A 31 -4.85 -5.21 2.65
C TRP A 31 -5.61 -5.93 3.77
N ASP A 32 -4.92 -6.38 4.82
CA ASP A 32 -5.55 -6.87 6.05
C ASP A 32 -5.78 -5.71 7.03
N ILE A 33 -4.91 -4.68 7.00
CA ILE A 33 -5.00 -3.48 7.83
C ILE A 33 -6.40 -2.83 7.71
N PRO A 34 -7.10 -2.55 8.82
CA PRO A 34 -8.48 -2.04 8.80
C PRO A 34 -8.60 -0.64 8.17
N ASN A 35 -7.66 0.26 8.48
CA ASN A 35 -7.63 1.67 8.06
C ASN A 35 -6.21 2.26 8.27
N ASN A 36 -5.99 3.51 7.81
CA ASN A 36 -4.66 4.13 7.87
C ASN A 36 -4.23 4.61 9.27
N ARG A 37 -5.12 4.65 10.27
CA ARG A 37 -4.84 5.34 11.55
C ARG A 37 -3.60 4.80 12.26
N GLY A 38 -3.52 3.48 12.47
CA GLY A 38 -2.39 2.87 13.19
C GLY A 38 -1.06 3.11 12.47
N TYR A 39 -1.06 2.98 11.14
CA TYR A 39 0.11 3.27 10.31
C TYR A 39 0.55 4.74 10.41
N LEU A 40 -0.40 5.69 10.32
CA LEU A 40 -0.10 7.13 10.44
C LEU A 40 0.44 7.48 11.84
N GLU A 41 -0.08 6.87 12.90
CA GLU A 41 0.43 7.06 14.26
C GLU A 41 1.88 6.55 14.40
N LEU A 42 2.21 5.38 13.82
CA LEU A 42 3.58 4.87 13.80
C LEU A 42 4.52 5.79 13.02
N VAL A 43 4.11 6.27 11.85
CA VAL A 43 4.92 7.22 11.05
C VAL A 43 5.12 8.52 11.80
N ALA A 44 4.12 9.04 12.50
CA ALA A 44 4.26 10.24 13.32
C ALA A 44 5.28 10.05 14.47
N ILE A 45 5.29 8.88 15.11
CA ILE A 45 6.29 8.54 16.13
C ILE A 45 7.70 8.54 15.52
N MET A 46 7.87 7.97 14.32
CA MET A 46 9.16 8.01 13.61
C MET A 46 9.54 9.45 13.24
N GLN A 47 8.60 10.25 12.76
CA GLN A 47 8.80 11.61 12.28
C GLN A 47 9.36 12.55 13.36
N LYS A 48 9.13 12.24 14.64
CA LYS A 48 9.75 12.93 15.79
C LYS A 48 11.27 12.92 15.75
N PHE A 49 11.87 11.87 15.19
CA PHE A 49 13.32 11.65 15.18
C PHE A 49 13.93 11.70 13.77
N VAL A 50 13.10 11.83 12.73
CA VAL A 50 13.56 11.97 11.34
C VAL A 50 13.71 13.45 11.00
N ASP A 51 14.95 13.85 10.70
CA ASP A 51 15.30 15.24 10.38
C ASP A 51 14.49 15.78 9.18
N GLN A 52 14.44 15.00 8.10
CA GLN A 52 13.70 15.34 6.88
C GLN A 52 12.26 14.82 6.97
N SER A 53 11.75 14.16 5.93
CA SER A 53 10.40 13.64 5.85
C SER A 53 10.40 12.14 5.55
N ILE A 54 9.22 11.53 5.62
CA ILE A 54 8.97 10.12 5.32
C ILE A 54 8.02 10.03 4.13
N SER A 55 8.31 9.12 3.18
CA SER A 55 7.42 8.79 2.06
C SER A 55 6.20 7.99 2.54
N THR A 56 5.33 8.67 3.28
CA THR A 56 4.16 8.10 3.96
C THR A 56 3.06 7.78 2.97
N ASN A 57 2.59 6.54 2.90
CA ASN A 57 1.51 6.17 2.00
C ASN A 57 0.15 6.17 2.72
N THR A 58 -0.94 6.31 1.96
CA THR A 58 -2.30 6.05 2.44
C THR A 58 -2.93 4.98 1.55
N ASN A 59 -3.64 4.02 2.12
CA ASN A 59 -4.15 2.86 1.41
C ASN A 59 -5.64 2.71 1.63
N TYR A 60 -6.38 2.40 0.57
CA TYR A 60 -7.84 2.26 0.60
C TYR A 60 -8.27 1.08 -0.26
N ASP A 61 -9.10 0.22 0.31
CA ASP A 61 -9.74 -0.89 -0.41
C ASP A 61 -11.21 -0.53 -0.65
N PRO A 62 -11.62 -0.20 -1.90
CA PRO A 62 -12.99 0.18 -2.20
C PRO A 62 -14.01 -0.90 -1.82
N ALA A 63 -13.62 -2.18 -1.84
CA ALA A 63 -14.51 -3.30 -1.49
C ALA A 63 -14.96 -3.30 -0.01
N ARG A 64 -14.28 -2.53 0.85
CA ARG A 64 -14.63 -2.38 2.26
C ARG A 64 -15.74 -1.35 2.53
N PHE A 65 -16.17 -0.64 1.50
CA PHE A 65 -17.19 0.40 1.59
C PHE A 65 -18.46 -0.04 0.86
N ALA A 66 -19.63 0.33 1.38
CA ALA A 66 -20.93 -0.17 0.92
C ALA A 66 -21.18 0.01 -0.59
N ASP A 67 -20.72 1.12 -1.18
CA ASP A 67 -20.90 1.45 -2.59
C ASP A 67 -19.72 1.05 -3.49
N GLY A 68 -18.75 0.29 -2.96
CA GLY A 68 -17.51 -0.03 -3.69
C GLY A 68 -16.67 1.21 -4.01
N ARG A 69 -16.86 2.30 -3.26
CA ARG A 69 -16.20 3.60 -3.45
C ARG A 69 -15.73 4.13 -2.12
N VAL A 70 -14.54 4.71 -2.12
CA VAL A 70 -13.97 5.33 -0.92
C VAL A 70 -14.64 6.70 -0.71
N PRO A 71 -15.32 6.94 0.42
CA PRO A 71 -15.95 8.23 0.68
C PRO A 71 -14.89 9.33 0.84
N VAL A 72 -15.08 10.48 0.19
CA VAL A 72 -14.18 11.65 0.32
C VAL A 72 -14.01 12.08 1.78
N GLN A 73 -15.04 11.90 2.60
CA GLN A 73 -14.99 12.17 4.04
C GLN A 73 -13.86 11.39 4.74
N VAL A 74 -13.66 10.11 4.38
CA VAL A 74 -12.59 9.28 4.97
C VAL A 74 -11.22 9.81 4.55
N LEU A 75 -11.06 10.19 3.28
CA LEU A 75 -9.82 10.75 2.76
C LEU A 75 -9.42 12.04 3.49
N LEU A 76 -10.39 12.93 3.69
CA LEU A 76 -10.18 14.20 4.39
C LEU A 76 -9.91 13.99 5.88
N GLN A 77 -10.54 12.99 6.51
CA GLN A 77 -10.25 12.62 7.90
C GLN A 77 -8.82 12.11 8.07
N ASP A 78 -8.34 11.25 7.17
CA ASP A 78 -6.97 10.74 7.21
C ASP A 78 -5.95 11.85 6.93
N LEU A 79 -6.25 12.77 6.00
CA LEU A 79 -5.42 13.95 5.74
C LEU A 79 -5.34 14.87 6.98
N ALA A 80 -6.49 15.17 7.60
CA ALA A 80 -6.54 15.99 8.80
C ALA A 80 -5.83 15.32 9.99
N LEU A 81 -5.94 13.99 10.11
CA LEU A 81 -5.22 13.21 11.11
C LEU A 81 -3.71 13.28 10.88
N ALA A 82 -3.24 13.09 9.65
CA ALA A 82 -1.82 13.18 9.30
C ALA A 82 -1.25 14.56 9.66
N TYR A 83 -1.99 15.63 9.33
CA TYR A 83 -1.62 16.99 9.71
C TYR A 83 -1.57 17.17 11.23
N LYS A 84 -2.59 16.70 11.95
CA LYS A 84 -2.68 16.78 13.42
C LYS A 84 -1.49 16.07 14.11
N LEU A 85 -1.03 14.96 13.55
CA LEU A 85 0.06 14.17 14.10
C LEU A 85 1.45 14.69 13.73
N GLY A 86 1.56 15.73 12.90
CA GLY A 86 2.84 16.31 12.48
C GLY A 86 3.56 15.53 11.37
N ILE A 87 2.83 14.73 10.58
CA ILE A 87 3.39 14.06 9.40
C ILE A 87 3.70 15.11 8.34
N LYS A 88 4.95 15.13 7.86
CA LYS A 88 5.44 16.19 6.95
C LYS A 88 5.03 16.00 5.50
N THR A 89 4.97 14.76 4.99
CA THR A 89 4.56 14.46 3.60
C THR A 89 3.74 13.19 3.49
N LEU A 90 2.74 13.22 2.61
CA LEU A 90 2.05 12.05 2.08
C LEU A 90 2.52 11.81 0.64
N TYR A 91 2.81 10.58 0.29
CA TYR A 91 3.43 10.18 -0.96
C TYR A 91 2.44 9.49 -1.90
N TYR A 92 2.28 8.17 -1.81
CA TYR A 92 1.30 7.46 -2.63
C TYR A 92 -0.03 7.26 -1.93
N HIS A 93 -1.08 7.47 -2.69
CA HIS A 93 -2.42 6.99 -2.41
C HIS A 93 -2.64 5.67 -3.16
N ASN A 94 -2.68 4.55 -2.43
CA ASN A 94 -2.89 3.24 -3.02
C ASN A 94 -4.37 2.86 -2.92
N THR A 95 -5.01 2.62 -4.06
CA THR A 95 -6.36 2.06 -4.12
C THR A 95 -6.25 0.61 -4.54
N ARG A 96 -6.86 -0.32 -3.80
CA ARG A 96 -6.92 -1.72 -4.22
C ARG A 96 -7.82 -1.83 -5.45
N ASP A 97 -7.24 -2.28 -6.55
CA ASP A 97 -7.89 -2.44 -7.85
C ASP A 97 -8.36 -3.87 -8.12
N GLY A 98 -8.11 -4.79 -7.19
CA GLY A 98 -8.49 -6.20 -7.32
C GLY A 98 -7.63 -6.98 -8.30
N SER A 99 -6.52 -6.42 -8.80
CA SER A 99 -5.58 -7.14 -9.67
C SER A 99 -4.64 -8.05 -8.86
N ASP A 100 -5.20 -8.86 -7.96
CA ASP A 100 -4.44 -9.87 -7.23
C ASP A 100 -3.96 -10.95 -8.21
N THR A 101 -2.78 -10.73 -8.78
CA THR A 101 -1.92 -11.75 -9.40
C THR A 101 -2.51 -12.56 -10.58
N SER A 102 -2.90 -11.85 -11.63
CA SER A 102 -2.75 -12.35 -13.00
C SER A 102 -2.19 -11.24 -13.89
N GLU A 103 -0.91 -10.90 -13.66
CA GLU A 103 -0.08 -10.51 -14.80
C GLU A 103 0.13 -11.80 -15.60
N ASP A 104 -0.89 -12.14 -16.39
CA ASP A 104 -0.83 -13.17 -17.43
C ASP A 104 0.39 -12.86 -18.31
N ASP A 105 1.10 -13.90 -18.74
CA ASP A 105 2.17 -13.89 -19.74
C ASP A 105 1.62 -13.42 -21.11
N GLY A 106 1.21 -12.15 -21.18
CA GLY A 106 0.32 -11.63 -22.21
C GLY A 106 0.77 -10.27 -22.76
N CYS A 107 2.07 -9.97 -22.81
CA CYS A 107 2.53 -8.86 -23.65
C CYS A 107 4.03 -8.92 -23.99
N ALA A 108 4.43 -9.87 -24.85
CA ALA A 108 5.74 -9.83 -25.51
C ALA A 108 5.80 -8.84 -26.70
N GLY A 109 4.75 -8.07 -26.97
CA GLY A 109 4.71 -7.07 -28.04
C GLY A 109 4.08 -5.78 -27.53
N GLY A 110 4.91 -4.77 -27.26
CA GLY A 110 4.54 -3.51 -26.60
C GLY A 110 3.54 -2.64 -27.38
N ALA A 111 2.27 -3.04 -27.41
CA ALA A 111 1.23 -2.32 -28.14
C ALA A 111 -0.12 -2.18 -27.41
N CYS A 112 -0.28 -2.68 -26.17
CA CYS A 112 -1.59 -2.64 -25.50
C CYS A 112 -1.53 -2.13 -24.06
N LYS A 113 -1.70 -0.81 -23.91
CA LYS A 113 -2.49 -0.19 -22.82
C LYS A 113 -3.19 1.04 -23.40
N LEU A 114 -4.50 0.91 -23.62
CA LEU A 114 -5.47 1.99 -23.52
C LEU A 114 -6.20 1.80 -22.19
#